data_AF-A0A8T4WUQ4-F1
#
_entry.id   AF-A0A8T4WUQ4-F1
#
_cell.length_a   1.000
_cell.length_b   1.000
_cell.length_c   1.000
_cell.angle_alpha   90.00
_cell.angle_beta   90.00
_cell.angle_gamma   90.00
#
_symmetry.space_group_name_H-M   'P 1'
#
loop_
_entity.id
_entity.type
_entity.pdbx_description
1 polymer ?
#
loop_
_entity_poly.entity_id
_entity_poly.type
_entity_poly.pdbx_seq_one_letter_code
_entity_poly.pdbx_strand_id
1 'polypeptide(L)'
;GRDANPKRTIEILFFGVEELGFWGSTSFVKKHEKEVEEEYKTLINLDGFSSGLCPKNFLETTPRARDFAKSIASDLEWEIDYEGEPMPLSDHIPFEEKNVPIIWIHEGLIDPYYHTEKDTFDHIDFDKLVKITRVASRCAFELASIEELEFGE
;
A
#
# COMPACT_ATOMS: atom_id res chain seq x y z
N GLY A 1 -17.82 11.76 -3.02
CA GLY A 1 -18.94 12.72 -2.93
C GLY A 1 -19.29 12.94 -1.47
N ARG A 2 -19.90 14.07 -1.10
CA ARG A 2 -20.14 14.50 0.30
C ARG A 2 -21.14 13.64 1.11
N ASP A 3 -21.63 12.53 0.57
CA ASP A 3 -22.55 11.60 1.23
C ASP A 3 -21.91 10.26 1.60
N ALA A 4 -20.58 10.22 1.68
CA ALA A 4 -19.87 9.01 2.05
C ALA A 4 -19.74 8.90 3.57
N ASN A 5 -20.43 7.92 4.15
CA ASN A 5 -20.23 7.53 5.53
C ASN A 5 -19.42 6.22 5.54
N PRO A 6 -18.10 6.27 5.76
CA PRO A 6 -17.29 5.06 5.89
C PRO A 6 -17.88 4.16 6.97
N LYS A 7 -18.04 2.89 6.65
CA LYS A 7 -18.55 1.85 7.55
C LYS A 7 -17.45 1.20 8.36
N ARG A 8 -16.20 1.36 7.91
CA ARG A 8 -14.99 0.87 8.57
C ARG A 8 -14.04 2.04 8.82
N THR A 9 -13.25 1.92 9.87
CA THR A 9 -12.21 2.89 10.20
C THR A 9 -11.09 2.82 9.17
N ILE A 10 -10.55 3.99 8.80
CA ILE A 10 -9.29 4.09 8.06
C ILE A 10 -8.23 4.57 9.04
N GLU A 11 -7.19 3.77 9.24
CA GLU A 11 -6.04 4.12 10.07
C GLU A 11 -4.85 4.49 9.20
N ILE A 12 -4.17 5.58 9.55
CA ILE A 12 -2.98 6.05 8.84
C ILE A 12 -1.79 5.82 9.76
N LEU A 13 -0.88 4.94 9.36
CA LEU A 13 0.28 4.52 10.13
C LEU A 13 1.55 5.05 9.47
N PHE A 14 2.43 5.65 10.28
CA PHE A 14 3.77 6.07 9.87
C PHE A 14 4.77 5.30 10.71
N PHE A 15 5.38 4.27 10.12
CA PHE A 15 6.38 3.47 10.81
C PHE A 15 7.74 4.14 10.77
N GLY A 16 8.53 3.86 11.80
CA GLY A 16 9.93 4.27 11.86
C GLY A 16 10.83 3.04 11.92
N VAL A 17 12.10 3.24 11.58
CA VAL A 17 13.12 2.18 11.66
C VAL A 17 12.79 0.99 10.75
N GLU A 18 12.23 1.29 9.58
CA GLU A 18 11.93 0.33 8.51
C GLU A 18 13.25 -0.21 7.92
N GLU A 19 14.18 0.70 7.60
CA GLU A 19 15.48 0.43 6.96
C GLU A 19 16.41 -0.57 7.70
N LEU A 20 16.18 -0.80 9.00
CA LEU A 20 16.96 -1.74 9.81
C LEU A 20 16.24 -3.08 10.02
N GLY A 21 15.09 -3.27 9.38
CA GLY A 21 14.31 -4.52 9.37
C GLY A 21 12.88 -4.37 9.87
N PHE A 22 12.16 -3.33 9.46
CA PHE A 22 10.72 -3.15 9.71
C PHE A 22 10.36 -3.11 11.20
N TRP A 23 11.23 -2.53 12.05
CA TRP A 23 11.08 -2.63 13.51
C TRP A 23 9.85 -1.89 14.02
N GLY A 24 9.48 -0.79 13.37
CA GLY A 24 8.28 -0.02 13.69
C GLY A 24 7.00 -0.84 13.50
N SER A 25 6.79 -1.35 12.27
CA SER A 25 5.62 -2.19 11.93
C SER A 25 5.62 -3.49 12.73
N THR A 26 6.76 -4.16 12.87
CA THR A 26 6.90 -5.38 13.68
C THR A 26 6.51 -5.13 15.14
N SER A 27 6.99 -4.03 15.72
CA SER A 27 6.65 -3.70 17.10
C SER A 27 5.18 -3.32 17.26
N PHE A 28 4.59 -2.65 16.26
CA PHE A 28 3.16 -2.32 16.23
C PHE A 28 2.31 -3.59 16.20
N VAL A 29 2.52 -4.46 15.20
CA VAL A 29 1.76 -5.70 15.06
C VAL A 29 1.89 -6.58 16.29
N LYS A 30 3.10 -6.72 16.86
CA LYS A 30 3.29 -7.50 18.10
C LYS A 30 2.50 -6.93 19.28
N LYS A 31 2.39 -5.61 19.40
CA LYS A 31 1.66 -4.96 20.48
C LYS A 31 0.14 -5.04 20.28
N HIS A 32 -0.31 -5.04 19.03
CA HIS A 32 -1.71 -5.03 18.62
C HIS A 32 -2.14 -6.37 17.99
N GLU A 33 -1.49 -7.48 18.35
CA GLU A 33 -1.56 -8.75 17.60
C GLU A 33 -2.99 -9.24 17.35
N LYS A 34 -3.81 -9.27 18.41
CA LYS A 34 -5.22 -9.71 18.30
C LYS A 34 -6.07 -8.75 17.48
N GLU A 35 -5.85 -7.45 17.64
CA GLU A 35 -6.58 -6.41 16.92
C GLU A 35 -6.25 -6.48 15.43
N VAL A 36 -4.98 -6.63 15.08
CA VAL A 36 -4.53 -6.81 13.68
C VAL A 36 -5.11 -8.09 13.08
N GLU A 37 -5.09 -9.21 13.81
CA GLU A 37 -5.60 -10.49 13.30
C GLU A 37 -7.13 -10.50 13.13
N GLU A 38 -7.87 -9.90 14.07
CA GLU A 38 -9.34 -10.00 14.10
C GLU A 38 -10.03 -8.83 13.36
N GLU A 39 -9.47 -7.62 13.43
CA GLU A 39 -10.14 -6.38 13.01
C GLU A 39 -9.61 -5.82 11.68
N TYR A 40 -8.31 -5.94 11.39
CA TYR A 40 -7.72 -5.32 10.19
C TYR A 40 -8.13 -6.09 8.93
N LYS A 41 -8.78 -5.38 8.00
CA LYS A 41 -9.34 -5.99 6.78
C LYS A 41 -8.43 -5.91 5.57
N THR A 42 -7.52 -4.96 5.57
CA THR A 42 -6.45 -4.85 4.58
C THR A 42 -5.36 -3.91 5.11
N LEU A 43 -4.18 -3.98 4.53
CA LEU A 43 -3.17 -2.92 4.60
C LEU A 43 -2.88 -2.43 3.17
N ILE A 44 -2.96 -1.11 2.99
CA ILE A 44 -2.45 -0.44 1.78
C ILE A 44 -1.08 0.12 2.14
N ASN A 45 -0.02 -0.52 1.65
CA ASN A 45 1.35 -0.12 1.90
C ASN A 45 1.82 0.82 0.79
N LEU A 46 2.47 1.92 1.18
CA LEU A 46 3.04 2.91 0.26
C LEU A 46 4.50 3.12 0.66
N ASP A 47 5.40 2.65 -0.19
CA ASP A 47 6.84 2.69 0.05
C ASP A 47 7.56 2.74 -1.31
N GLY A 48 8.67 3.47 -1.40
CA GLY A 48 9.47 3.60 -2.62
C GLY A 48 8.62 3.93 -3.85
N PHE A 49 8.00 5.12 -3.87
CA PHE A 49 7.13 5.53 -4.97
C PHE A 49 7.32 7.00 -5.32
N SER A 50 6.91 7.35 -6.54
CA SER A 50 6.89 8.70 -7.10
C SER A 50 8.25 9.28 -7.53
N SER A 51 9.31 8.48 -7.63
CA SER A 51 10.51 8.93 -8.31
C SER A 51 10.23 9.14 -9.80
N GLY A 52 10.58 10.32 -10.30
CA GLY A 52 10.57 10.66 -11.73
C GLY A 52 11.67 9.95 -12.53
N LEU A 53 12.61 9.28 -11.85
CA LEU A 53 13.61 8.42 -12.49
C LEU A 53 13.05 7.00 -12.73
N CYS A 54 11.91 6.68 -12.13
CA CYS A 54 11.27 5.38 -12.16
C CYS A 54 9.95 5.50 -12.93
N PRO A 55 9.89 5.20 -14.23
CA PRO A 55 8.64 5.34 -14.99
C PRO A 55 7.62 4.24 -14.66
N LYS A 56 8.02 3.21 -13.91
CA LYS A 56 7.24 1.98 -13.70
C LYS A 56 6.36 2.06 -12.46
N ASN A 57 5.20 1.43 -12.55
CA ASN A 57 4.23 1.25 -11.49
C ASN A 57 4.10 -0.23 -11.14
N PHE A 58 4.34 -0.55 -9.87
CA PHE A 58 4.20 -1.90 -9.35
C PHE A 58 2.95 -1.94 -8.47
N LEU A 59 2.12 -2.96 -8.70
CA LEU A 59 0.98 -3.30 -7.87
C LEU A 59 1.14 -4.75 -7.41
N GLU A 60 1.63 -4.93 -6.20
CA GLU A 60 1.77 -6.25 -5.59
C GLU A 60 0.67 -6.45 -4.55
N THR A 61 -0.01 -7.59 -4.64
CA THR A 61 -1.22 -7.84 -3.84
C THR A 61 -1.28 -9.29 -3.39
N THR A 62 -1.77 -9.53 -2.17
CA THR A 62 -2.18 -10.90 -1.83
C THR A 62 -3.37 -11.29 -2.73
N PRO A 63 -3.56 -12.58 -3.04
CA PRO A 63 -4.61 -13.03 -3.98
C PRO A 63 -6.00 -12.49 -3.65
N ARG A 64 -6.30 -12.33 -2.35
CA ARG A 64 -7.57 -11.80 -1.83
C ARG A 64 -7.86 -10.36 -2.27
N ALA A 65 -6.85 -9.48 -2.31
CA ALA A 65 -7.05 -8.07 -2.62
C ALA A 65 -6.83 -7.72 -4.11
N ARG A 66 -6.38 -8.69 -4.92
CA ARG A 66 -5.88 -8.48 -6.29
C ARG A 66 -6.91 -7.89 -7.23
N ASP A 67 -8.04 -8.58 -7.41
CA ASP A 67 -9.06 -8.17 -8.39
C ASP A 67 -9.66 -6.81 -8.03
N PHE A 68 -9.85 -6.57 -6.72
CA PHE A 68 -10.27 -5.28 -6.21
C PHE A 68 -9.26 -4.17 -6.52
N ALA A 69 -7.98 -4.34 -6.19
CA ALA A 69 -6.97 -3.31 -6.45
C ALA A 69 -6.82 -3.01 -7.95
N LYS A 70 -6.93 -4.05 -8.79
CA LYS A 70 -6.88 -3.91 -10.25
C LYS A 70 -8.08 -3.21 -10.83
N SER A 71 -9.28 -3.42 -10.28
CA SER A 71 -10.47 -2.70 -10.74
C SER A 71 -10.35 -1.21 -10.45
N ILE A 72 -9.85 -0.83 -9.26
CA ILE A 72 -9.59 0.58 -8.92
C ILE A 72 -8.51 1.19 -9.81
N ALA A 73 -7.42 0.47 -10.08
CA ALA A 73 -6.38 0.93 -11.00
C ALA A 73 -6.94 1.17 -12.41
N SER A 74 -7.73 0.21 -12.93
CA SER A 74 -8.39 0.31 -14.23
C SER A 74 -9.37 1.48 -14.30
N ASP A 75 -10.22 1.67 -13.29
CA ASP A 75 -11.22 2.74 -13.20
C ASP A 75 -10.57 4.14 -13.19
N LEU A 76 -9.36 4.23 -12.65
CA LEU A 76 -8.58 5.47 -12.59
C LEU A 76 -7.60 5.62 -13.76
N GLU A 77 -7.63 4.70 -14.73
CA GLU A 77 -6.72 4.64 -15.87
C GLU A 77 -5.24 4.69 -15.43
N TRP A 78 -4.93 4.06 -14.29
CA TRP A 78 -3.57 3.93 -13.78
C TRP A 78 -2.93 2.65 -14.32
N GLU A 79 -1.92 2.81 -15.17
CA GLU A 79 -1.20 1.71 -15.79
C GLU A 79 -0.38 0.93 -14.76
N ILE A 80 -0.60 -0.40 -14.72
CA ILE A 80 0.18 -1.35 -13.93
C ILE A 80 1.23 -1.95 -14.85
N ASP A 81 2.51 -1.65 -14.62
CA ASP A 81 3.61 -2.25 -15.38
C ASP A 81 3.96 -3.65 -14.85
N TYR A 82 3.85 -3.83 -13.54
CA TYR A 82 4.18 -5.07 -12.85
C TYR A 82 3.09 -5.43 -11.84
N GLU A 83 2.64 -6.68 -11.92
CA GLU A 83 1.67 -7.29 -11.01
C GLU A 83 2.29 -8.54 -10.39
N GLY A 84 2.13 -8.72 -9.08
CA GLY A 84 2.72 -9.83 -8.35
C GLY A 84 2.12 -10.06 -6.97
N GLU A 85 2.67 -11.03 -6.26
CA GLU A 85 2.49 -11.15 -4.81
C GLU A 85 3.54 -10.28 -4.10
N PRO A 86 3.24 -9.72 -2.91
CA PRO A 86 4.14 -8.79 -2.23
C PRO A 86 5.50 -9.42 -1.94
N MET A 87 6.57 -8.79 -2.42
CA MET A 87 7.91 -9.15 -2.01
C MET A 87 8.15 -8.75 -0.54
N PRO A 88 8.91 -9.54 0.25
CA PRO A 88 9.14 -9.28 1.66
C PRO A 88 10.19 -8.17 1.87
N LEU A 89 9.84 -6.94 1.49
CA LEU A 89 10.74 -5.79 1.39
C LEU A 89 10.23 -4.51 2.06
N SER A 90 9.12 -4.54 2.80
CA SER A 90 8.56 -3.32 3.42
C SER A 90 7.67 -3.65 4.64
N ASP A 91 7.12 -2.62 5.27
CA ASP A 91 6.34 -2.67 6.51
C ASP A 91 5.05 -3.53 6.47
N HIS A 92 4.65 -4.02 5.30
CA HIS A 92 3.50 -4.92 5.16
C HIS A 92 3.77 -6.34 5.67
N ILE A 93 5.03 -6.78 5.72
CA ILE A 93 5.41 -8.15 6.10
C ILE A 93 4.75 -8.62 7.40
N PRO A 94 4.89 -7.90 8.55
CA PRO A 94 4.30 -8.37 9.79
C PRO A 94 2.76 -8.41 9.77
N PHE A 95 2.11 -7.63 8.91
CA PHE A 95 0.65 -7.70 8.71
C PHE A 95 0.26 -8.91 7.86
N GLU A 96 1.03 -9.20 6.81
CA GLU A 96 0.82 -10.37 5.98
C GLU A 96 0.99 -11.68 6.78
N GLU A 97 1.97 -11.73 7.70
CA GLU A 97 2.16 -12.84 8.64
C GLU A 97 0.94 -13.05 9.56
N LYS A 98 0.12 -12.03 9.77
CA LYS A 98 -1.18 -12.09 10.48
C LYS A 98 -2.36 -12.31 9.55
N ASN A 99 -2.09 -12.75 8.32
CA ASN A 99 -3.10 -13.01 7.29
C ASN A 99 -3.96 -11.78 6.97
N VAL A 100 -3.38 -10.57 7.08
CA VAL A 100 -4.03 -9.35 6.60
C VAL A 100 -3.82 -9.24 5.08
N PRO A 101 -4.87 -9.04 4.27
CA PRO A 101 -4.72 -8.80 2.83
C PRO A 101 -3.89 -7.54 2.52
N ILE A 102 -2.92 -7.64 1.62
CA ILE A 102 -1.99 -6.54 1.30
C ILE A 102 -2.29 -5.98 -0.09
N ILE A 103 -2.27 -4.65 -0.19
CA ILE A 103 -2.15 -3.89 -1.43
C ILE A 103 -0.89 -3.04 -1.30
N TRP A 104 0.17 -3.37 -2.05
CA TRP A 104 1.40 -2.61 -2.05
C TRP A 104 1.58 -1.89 -3.38
N ILE A 105 1.68 -0.56 -3.31
CA ILE A 105 1.94 0.30 -4.46
C ILE A 105 3.34 0.90 -4.30
N HIS A 106 4.21 0.59 -5.26
CA HIS A 106 5.60 1.02 -5.27
C HIS A 106 6.13 1.13 -6.70
N GLU A 107 7.43 1.39 -6.87
CA GLU A 107 8.08 1.46 -8.19
C GLU A 107 9.21 0.45 -8.39
N GLY A 108 9.29 -0.56 -7.53
CA GLY A 108 10.36 -1.55 -7.52
C GLY A 108 11.70 -0.96 -7.04
N LEU A 109 12.75 -1.78 -7.09
CA LEU A 109 14.12 -1.36 -6.74
C LEU A 109 14.89 -0.87 -7.97
N ILE A 110 14.28 0.04 -8.74
CA ILE A 110 14.83 0.52 -10.02
C ILE A 110 15.44 1.92 -9.94
N ASP A 111 15.21 2.66 -8.85
CA ASP A 111 15.78 3.99 -8.67
C ASP A 111 17.31 3.91 -8.57
N PRO A 112 18.07 4.64 -9.40
CA PRO A 112 19.53 4.60 -9.37
C PRO A 112 20.14 5.20 -8.09
N TYR A 113 19.36 5.93 -7.29
CA TYR A 113 19.77 6.58 -6.06
C TYR A 113 19.18 5.94 -4.80
N TYR A 114 18.49 4.79 -4.94
CA TYR A 114 18.00 4.00 -3.82
C TYR A 114 19.10 3.77 -2.76
N HIS A 115 18.80 4.10 -1.50
CA HIS A 115 19.72 4.00 -0.35
C HIS A 115 21.02 4.82 -0.51
N THR A 116 20.97 5.94 -1.24
CA THR A 116 22.10 6.86 -1.38
C THR A 116 21.73 8.27 -0.92
N GLU A 117 22.75 9.07 -0.66
CA GLU A 117 22.62 10.50 -0.37
C GLU A 117 22.03 11.33 -1.52
N LYS A 118 21.88 10.73 -2.70
CA LYS A 118 21.29 11.36 -3.88
C LYS A 118 19.78 11.15 -3.98
N ASP A 119 19.20 10.29 -3.14
CA ASP A 119 17.75 10.22 -2.97
C ASP A 119 17.27 11.53 -2.32
N THR A 120 16.82 12.44 -3.17
CA THR A 120 16.51 13.81 -2.81
C THR A 120 15.22 14.25 -3.48
N PHE A 121 14.60 15.27 -2.90
CA PHE A 121 13.34 15.82 -3.36
C PHE A 121 13.32 16.25 -4.84
N ASP A 122 14.49 16.57 -5.41
CA ASP A 122 14.64 16.97 -6.81
C ASP A 122 14.27 15.86 -7.82
N HIS A 123 14.17 14.61 -7.35
CA HIS A 123 13.82 13.46 -8.18
C HIS A 123 12.33 13.08 -8.08
N ILE A 124 11.53 13.77 -7.27
CA ILE A 124 10.10 13.46 -7.11
C ILE A 124 9.27 13.98 -8.29
N ASP A 125 8.46 13.10 -8.88
CA ASP A 125 7.42 13.44 -9.85
C ASP A 125 6.06 13.63 -9.13
N PHE A 126 5.64 14.89 -9.04
CA PHE A 126 4.38 15.27 -8.38
C PHE A 126 3.13 14.79 -9.11
N ASP A 127 3.15 14.69 -10.43
CA ASP A 127 2.01 14.18 -11.19
C ASP A 127 1.86 12.67 -10.95
N LYS A 128 2.97 11.94 -10.89
CA LYS A 128 3.01 10.53 -10.48
C LYS A 128 2.52 10.36 -9.04
N LEU A 129 3.00 11.19 -8.11
CA LEU A 129 2.57 11.19 -6.70
C LEU A 129 1.04 11.36 -6.58
N VAL A 130 0.46 12.32 -7.30
CA VAL A 130 -1.00 12.55 -7.29
C VAL A 130 -1.77 11.35 -7.85
N LYS A 131 -1.28 10.71 -8.92
CA LYS A 131 -1.92 9.52 -9.49
C LYS A 131 -1.89 8.33 -8.52
N ILE A 132 -0.72 8.03 -7.95
CA ILE A 132 -0.56 6.93 -6.98
C ILE A 132 -1.42 7.15 -5.74
N THR A 133 -1.39 8.35 -5.18
CA THR A 133 -2.19 8.68 -3.98
C THR A 133 -3.70 8.67 -4.26
N ARG A 134 -4.14 8.96 -5.49
CA ARG A 134 -5.54 8.76 -5.91
C ARG A 134 -5.94 7.29 -5.93
N VAL A 135 -5.09 6.41 -6.44
CA VAL A 135 -5.35 4.95 -6.40
C VAL A 135 -5.42 4.47 -4.95
N ALA A 136 -4.42 4.77 -4.14
CA ALA A 136 -4.37 4.38 -2.74
C ALA A 136 -5.57 4.90 -1.94
N SER A 137 -5.91 6.19 -2.09
CA SER A 137 -7.07 6.79 -1.41
C SER A 137 -8.40 6.24 -1.90
N ARG A 138 -8.53 5.90 -3.20
CA ARG A 138 -9.73 5.26 -3.73
C ARG A 138 -9.88 3.83 -3.19
N CYS A 139 -8.80 3.04 -3.14
CA CYS A 139 -8.80 1.73 -2.50
C CYS A 139 -9.27 1.84 -1.03
N ALA A 140 -8.64 2.71 -0.25
CA ALA A 140 -8.98 2.90 1.16
C ALA A 140 -10.44 3.31 1.35
N PHE A 141 -10.91 4.26 0.55
CA PHE A 141 -12.26 4.78 0.63
C PHE A 141 -13.33 3.74 0.25
N GLU A 142 -13.13 3.01 -0.85
CA GLU A 142 -14.07 1.99 -1.30
C GLU A 142 -14.12 0.82 -0.31
N LEU A 143 -12.97 0.31 0.16
CA LEU A 143 -12.93 -0.76 1.18
C LEU A 143 -13.62 -0.35 2.49
N ALA A 144 -13.48 0.93 2.86
CA ALA A 144 -14.17 1.46 4.02
C ALA A 144 -15.68 1.65 3.80
N SER A 145 -16.16 1.73 2.55
CA SER A 145 -17.55 2.11 2.22
C SER A 145 -18.41 0.94 1.72
N ILE A 146 -17.84 -0.08 1.08
CA ILE A 146 -18.60 -1.23 0.57
C ILE A 146 -19.33 -1.97 1.68
N GLU A 147 -20.55 -2.44 1.40
CA GLU A 147 -21.39 -3.15 2.38
C GLU A 147 -20.68 -4.42 2.87
N GLU A 148 -20.31 -5.27 1.92
CA GLU A 148 -19.63 -6.54 2.15
C GLU A 148 -18.26 -6.49 1.50
N LEU A 149 -17.22 -6.90 2.23
CA LEU A 149 -15.88 -7.02 1.68
C LEU A 149 -15.82 -8.29 0.83
N GLU A 150 -15.43 -8.16 -0.43
CA GLU A 150 -15.38 -9.28 -1.38
C GLU A 150 -14.33 -10.36 -1.00
N PHE A 151 -13.45 -10.08 -0.03
CA PHE A 151 -12.38 -10.99 0.39
C PHE A 151 -12.18 -11.09 1.91
N GLY A 152 -13.26 -10.87 2.68
CA GLY A 152 -13.25 -10.72 4.14
C GLY A 152 -13.55 -11.95 5.00
N GLU A 153 -13.36 -13.17 4.51
CA GLU A 153 -13.37 -14.41 5.33
C GLU A 153 -11.96 -15.03 5.46
#